data_AF-A0A4U7ATS9-F1
#
_entry.id   AF-A0A4U7ATS9-F1
#
_cell.length_a   1.000
_cell.length_b   1.000
_cell.length_c   1.000
_cell.angle_alpha   90.00
_cell.angle_beta   90.00
_cell.angle_gamma   90.00
#
_symmetry.space_group_name_H-M   'P 1'
#
loop_
_entity.id
_entity.type
_entity.pdbx_description
1 polymer ?
#
loop_
_entity_poly.entity_id
_entity_poly.type
_entity_poly.pdbx_seq_one_letter_code
_entity_poly.pdbx_strand_id
1 'polypeptide(L)'
;MPQLPGEIWLTILSHVRSDPQKGINHDDRAFLSRDSLNYENLPQELSDPIEDLGRFRLTCRRHAELGARELFRTYSTRFTTTSLRNLQEVAKRPGLAQHVNKFVYKMPFFYIEGPEGIDSIVNRLAYNPVKVERWQKRSREQEDIIEEKQDVYALTAAFRAFTNLQQILILQTLLDEDHDALKCIRLKREIIPHLDVAWAPACSHATRTMITATNDSKSNFSHLSSYFFSTDSATEISRAPIRQLPSHATQLTRLILTFYEEDNLADRMQLLGPPFRSMLMALSKLENLHVGFFFPLDLPFSTLFPDVHWESLVVFGVQGWRLEAKEIIEFTRRHRNKLKGLRLRNIVLREGSAWRDVLTHLRTNMRRLNWLSLGRISYAVEFDRQQLTWGFERPGWDYDSENEGNDLGSDSEDESENGDENDGVGSDIGVNSDDEDTVHRQRRESSDHGHNEHDGEFPPISSPRSATFSAGIADVDMDSIESLHDEINGEISNSKRKMWELWVLRKTTPY
;
A
#
# COMPACT_ATOMS: atom_id res chain seq x y z
N MET A 1 39.00 -12.73 -10.99
CA MET A 1 37.61 -12.93 -11.48
C MET A 1 37.36 -12.01 -12.66
N PRO A 2 36.62 -12.44 -13.70
CA PRO A 2 36.25 -11.56 -14.81
C PRO A 2 35.51 -10.34 -14.26
N GLN A 3 35.94 -9.13 -14.63
CA GLN A 3 35.27 -7.90 -14.20
C GLN A 3 33.99 -7.74 -15.02
N LEU A 4 32.85 -8.18 -14.48
CA LEU A 4 31.55 -7.84 -15.05
C LEU A 4 31.38 -6.31 -15.08
N PRO A 5 30.77 -5.73 -16.14
CA PRO A 5 30.37 -4.33 -16.16
C PRO A 5 29.46 -3.96 -14.97
N GLY A 6 29.51 -2.69 -14.53
CA GLY A 6 28.70 -2.23 -13.40
C GLY A 6 27.20 -2.41 -13.59
N GLU A 7 26.71 -2.27 -14.83
CA GLU A 7 25.32 -2.50 -15.20
C GLU A 7 24.86 -3.94 -14.94
N ILE A 8 25.70 -4.93 -15.29
CA ILE A 8 25.40 -6.35 -15.04
C ILE A 8 25.35 -6.62 -13.54
N TRP A 9 26.25 -6.02 -12.75
CA TRP A 9 26.19 -6.12 -11.30
C TRP A 9 24.91 -5.52 -10.72
N LEU A 10 24.49 -4.33 -11.17
CA LEU A 10 23.24 -3.72 -10.70
C LEU A 10 22.03 -4.60 -11.04
N THR A 11 21.99 -5.21 -12.22
CA THR A 11 20.95 -6.18 -12.56
C THR A 11 20.97 -7.37 -11.61
N ILE A 12 22.13 -7.99 -11.37
CA ILE A 12 22.27 -9.13 -10.45
C ILE A 12 21.83 -8.73 -9.03
N LEU A 13 22.32 -7.62 -8.50
CA LEU A 13 22.02 -7.16 -7.14
C LEU A 13 20.54 -6.80 -6.99
N SER A 14 19.91 -6.23 -8.02
CA SER A 14 18.47 -6.00 -8.02
C SER A 14 17.66 -7.30 -7.92
N HIS A 15 18.15 -8.39 -8.52
CA HIS A 15 17.56 -9.72 -8.39
C HIS A 15 17.88 -10.38 -7.05
N VAL A 16 19.07 -10.17 -6.46
CA VAL A 16 19.40 -10.70 -5.12
C VAL A 16 18.48 -10.08 -4.07
N ARG A 17 18.30 -8.75 -4.11
CA ARG A 17 17.32 -8.06 -3.24
C ARG A 17 15.89 -8.58 -3.46
N SER A 18 15.56 -8.93 -4.70
CA SER A 18 14.27 -9.47 -5.10
C SER A 18 14.26 -10.99 -4.93
N ASP A 19 14.24 -11.49 -3.69
CA ASP A 19 14.36 -12.91 -3.33
C ASP A 19 14.06 -13.90 -4.49
N PRO A 20 15.10 -14.61 -5.00
CA PRO A 20 15.01 -15.42 -6.21
C PRO A 20 14.05 -16.61 -6.11
N GLN A 21 13.70 -17.07 -4.90
CA GLN A 21 12.76 -18.17 -4.69
C GLN A 21 11.31 -17.69 -4.59
N LYS A 22 11.09 -16.40 -4.30
CA LYS A 22 9.76 -15.76 -4.36
C LYS A 22 9.43 -15.12 -5.72
N GLY A 23 10.23 -15.42 -6.75
CA GLY A 23 9.89 -15.25 -8.18
C GLY A 23 9.75 -13.83 -8.74
N ILE A 24 9.48 -12.82 -7.91
CA ILE A 24 9.29 -11.41 -8.32
C ILE A 24 9.67 -10.49 -7.14
N ASN A 25 10.11 -9.24 -7.37
CA ASN A 25 10.47 -8.24 -6.32
C ASN A 25 9.27 -7.91 -5.42
N HIS A 26 9.46 -7.54 -4.14
CA HIS A 26 8.36 -7.12 -3.25
C HIS A 26 7.51 -5.98 -3.84
N ASP A 27 8.14 -5.04 -4.55
CA ASP A 27 7.43 -3.97 -5.26
C ASP A 27 6.57 -4.50 -6.44
N ASP A 28 6.90 -5.70 -6.95
CA ASP A 28 6.26 -6.37 -8.08
C ASP A 28 5.38 -7.59 -7.66
N ARG A 29 5.41 -8.04 -6.38
CA ARG A 29 4.63 -9.19 -5.82
C ARG A 29 3.17 -8.88 -5.58
N ALA A 30 2.89 -7.61 -5.40
CA ALA A 30 1.63 -6.90 -5.48
C ALA A 30 0.54 -7.44 -6.45
N PHE A 31 0.92 -8.18 -7.50
CA PHE A 31 0.03 -8.64 -8.57
C PHE A 31 -0.30 -10.13 -8.55
N LEU A 32 0.35 -10.91 -7.70
CA LEU A 32 0.04 -12.32 -7.54
C LEU A 32 -1.07 -12.43 -6.49
N SER A 33 -2.27 -12.84 -6.92
CA SER A 33 -3.27 -13.26 -5.93
C SER A 33 -2.66 -14.44 -5.15
N ARG A 34 -2.78 -14.43 -3.81
CA ARG A 34 -2.28 -15.53 -2.96
C ARG A 34 -2.85 -16.88 -3.41
N ASP A 35 -4.00 -16.88 -4.07
CA ASP A 35 -4.62 -18.06 -4.70
C ASP A 35 -3.74 -18.75 -5.75
N SER A 36 -2.66 -18.12 -6.21
CA SER A 36 -1.70 -18.71 -7.18
C SER A 36 -0.39 -19.17 -6.54
N LEU A 37 -0.17 -18.92 -5.24
CA LEU A 37 1.10 -19.21 -4.56
C LEU A 37 0.91 -20.37 -3.58
N ASN A 38 1.40 -21.54 -3.98
CA ASN A 38 1.41 -22.73 -3.14
C ASN A 38 2.59 -22.65 -2.15
N TYR A 39 2.38 -21.99 -1.00
CA TYR A 39 3.42 -21.72 0.00
C TYR A 39 4.03 -22.99 0.62
N GLU A 40 3.32 -24.11 0.57
CA GLU A 40 3.77 -25.40 1.12
C GLU A 40 5.00 -25.99 0.38
N ASN A 41 5.35 -25.47 -0.81
CA ASN A 41 6.44 -25.99 -1.64
C ASN A 41 7.63 -25.02 -1.83
N LEU A 42 7.67 -23.90 -1.10
CA LEU A 42 8.81 -22.99 -1.18
C LEU A 42 9.99 -23.54 -0.36
N PRO A 43 11.22 -23.63 -0.91
CA PRO A 43 12.38 -24.03 -0.13
C PRO A 43 12.61 -23.05 1.02
N GLN A 44 12.98 -23.58 2.19
CA GLN A 44 13.32 -22.78 3.37
C GLN A 44 14.58 -21.94 3.09
N GLU A 45 14.53 -20.63 3.37
CA GLU A 45 15.61 -19.69 3.07
C GLU A 45 16.90 -20.03 3.84
N LEU A 46 18.05 -20.01 3.13
CA LEU A 46 19.38 -20.19 3.71
C LEU A 46 20.00 -18.88 4.26
N SER A 47 19.53 -17.69 3.84
CA SER A 47 19.99 -16.39 4.34
C SER A 47 19.08 -15.22 3.95
N ASP A 48 19.16 -14.10 4.68
CA ASP A 48 18.45 -12.84 4.42
C ASP A 48 19.12 -12.05 3.27
N PRO A 49 18.42 -11.79 2.15
CA PRO A 49 18.96 -11.04 1.03
C PRO A 49 19.53 -9.65 1.36
N ILE A 50 19.00 -8.96 2.36
CA ILE A 50 19.51 -7.64 2.80
C ILE A 50 20.83 -7.81 3.54
N GLU A 51 20.93 -8.85 4.36
CA GLU A 51 22.17 -9.19 5.08
C GLU A 51 23.27 -9.57 4.08
N ASP A 52 22.95 -10.39 3.08
CA ASP A 52 23.87 -10.77 2.02
C ASP A 52 24.32 -9.57 1.18
N LEU A 53 23.42 -8.65 0.85
CA LEU A 53 23.77 -7.41 0.16
C LEU A 53 24.63 -6.48 1.02
N GLY A 54 24.39 -6.47 2.34
CA GLY A 54 25.23 -5.81 3.33
C GLY A 54 26.65 -6.38 3.37
N ARG A 55 26.79 -7.70 3.41
CA ARG A 55 28.08 -8.41 3.35
C ARG A 55 28.79 -8.18 2.01
N PHE A 56 28.06 -8.25 0.89
CA PHE A 56 28.59 -7.94 -0.45
C PHE A 56 29.23 -6.55 -0.49
N ARG A 57 28.57 -5.54 0.09
CA ARG A 57 29.09 -4.16 0.16
C ARG A 57 30.48 -4.08 0.81
N LEU A 58 30.79 -4.96 1.77
CA LEU A 58 32.03 -4.93 2.54
C LEU A 58 33.22 -5.59 1.82
N THR A 59 32.99 -6.27 0.69
CA THR A 59 34.04 -7.08 0.04
C THR A 59 35.08 -6.26 -0.73
N CYS A 60 34.70 -5.16 -1.38
CA CYS A 60 35.65 -4.24 -2.01
C CYS A 60 35.00 -2.86 -2.27
N ARG A 61 35.80 -1.83 -2.58
CA ARG A 61 35.31 -0.46 -2.84
C ARG A 61 34.26 -0.39 -3.95
N ARG A 62 34.43 -1.16 -5.03
CA ARG A 62 33.46 -1.21 -6.14
C ARG A 62 32.13 -1.81 -5.69
N HIS A 63 32.17 -2.89 -4.91
CA HIS A 63 30.97 -3.49 -4.33
C HIS A 63 30.36 -2.59 -3.25
N ALA A 64 31.17 -1.78 -2.56
CA ALA A 64 30.68 -0.80 -1.62
C ALA A 64 29.77 0.23 -2.30
N GLU A 65 30.22 0.77 -3.45
CA GLU A 65 29.45 1.72 -4.26
C GLU A 65 28.20 1.08 -4.88
N LEU A 66 28.30 -0.13 -5.44
CA LEU A 66 27.18 -0.83 -6.07
C LEU A 66 26.14 -1.33 -5.06
N GLY A 67 26.60 -1.91 -3.95
CA GLY A 67 25.73 -2.38 -2.87
C GLY A 67 25.04 -1.23 -2.14
N ALA A 68 25.72 -0.09 -1.96
CA ALA A 68 25.08 1.10 -1.38
C ALA A 68 23.91 1.61 -2.25
N ARG A 69 24.04 1.60 -3.57
CA ARG A 69 22.96 2.02 -4.48
C ARG A 69 21.69 1.19 -4.25
N GLU A 70 21.80 -0.13 -4.14
CA GLU A 70 20.64 -1.00 -3.99
C GLU A 70 20.09 -1.06 -2.56
N LEU A 71 20.97 -0.99 -1.54
CA LEU A 71 20.57 -0.98 -0.12
C LEU A 71 19.84 0.31 0.26
N PHE A 72 20.34 1.46 -0.18
CA PHE A 72 19.79 2.77 0.17
C PHE A 72 18.82 3.32 -0.86
N ARG A 73 18.42 2.50 -1.84
CA ARG A 73 17.41 2.88 -2.84
C ARG A 73 16.08 3.27 -2.21
N THR A 74 15.67 2.56 -1.16
CA THR A 74 14.41 2.80 -0.44
C THR A 74 14.74 3.18 0.99
N TYR A 75 14.22 4.31 1.46
CA TYR A 75 14.31 4.70 2.86
C TYR A 75 12.93 4.69 3.49
N SER A 76 12.77 3.98 4.62
CA SER A 76 11.53 3.96 5.39
C SER A 76 11.75 4.64 6.73
N THR A 77 10.83 5.53 7.10
CA THR A 77 10.75 6.12 8.43
C THR A 77 9.37 5.89 9.03
N ARG A 78 9.31 5.69 10.34
CA ARG A 78 8.05 5.70 11.10
C ARG A 78 7.82 7.07 11.74
N PHE A 79 6.56 7.37 12.08
CA PHE A 79 6.20 8.51 12.93
C PHE A 79 6.57 8.22 14.40
N THR A 80 7.86 8.29 14.69
CA THR A 80 8.43 8.20 16.05
C THR A 80 9.61 9.14 16.15
N THR A 81 9.87 9.68 17.34
CA THR A 81 10.97 10.64 17.59
C THR A 81 12.31 10.04 17.18
N THR A 82 12.54 8.77 17.53
CA THR A 82 13.75 8.02 17.16
C THR A 82 13.90 7.87 15.64
N SER A 83 12.82 7.51 14.93
CA SER A 83 12.88 7.30 13.49
C SER A 83 13.12 8.61 12.73
N LEU A 84 12.47 9.70 13.17
CA LEU A 84 12.63 11.02 12.58
C LEU A 84 14.04 11.58 12.82
N ARG A 85 14.64 11.35 13.99
CA ARG A 85 16.05 11.66 14.26
C ARG A 85 16.99 10.86 13.35
N ASN A 86 16.74 9.55 13.20
CA ASN A 86 17.53 8.71 12.30
C ASN A 86 17.45 9.19 10.84
N LEU A 87 16.27 9.62 10.40
CA LEU A 87 16.08 10.23 9.08
C LEU A 87 16.97 11.47 8.88
N GLN A 88 17.06 12.34 9.89
CA GLN A 88 17.95 13.50 9.85
C GLN A 88 19.43 13.10 9.78
N GLU A 89 19.85 12.08 10.52
CA GLU A 89 21.23 11.59 10.47
C GLU A 89 21.60 10.99 9.11
N VAL A 90 20.66 10.30 8.45
CA VAL A 90 20.87 9.82 7.08
C VAL A 90 20.91 10.98 6.09
N ALA A 91 20.07 12.00 6.26
CA ALA A 91 20.09 13.20 5.43
C ALA A 91 21.43 13.95 5.50
N LYS A 92 22.13 13.89 6.64
CA LYS A 92 23.48 14.46 6.82
C LYS A 92 24.59 13.69 6.10
N ARG A 93 24.29 12.52 5.50
CA ARG A 93 25.28 11.65 4.84
C ARG A 93 25.05 11.63 3.32
N PRO A 94 25.69 12.54 2.54
CA PRO A 94 25.46 12.66 1.09
C PRO A 94 25.68 11.36 0.32
N GLY A 95 26.69 10.57 0.72
CA GLY A 95 27.00 9.29 0.07
C GLY A 95 25.91 8.22 0.20
N LEU A 96 24.98 8.36 1.15
CA LEU A 96 23.82 7.49 1.31
C LEU A 96 22.56 8.16 0.74
N ALA A 97 22.33 9.41 1.11
CA ALA A 97 21.13 10.17 0.77
C ALA A 97 20.91 10.28 -0.74
N GLN A 98 21.98 10.41 -1.54
CA GLN A 98 21.90 10.47 -3.00
C GLN A 98 21.32 9.19 -3.63
N HIS A 99 21.32 8.05 -2.96
CA HIS A 99 20.83 6.79 -3.51
C HIS A 99 19.33 6.58 -3.31
N VAL A 100 18.70 7.34 -2.41
CA VAL A 100 17.28 7.20 -2.09
C VAL A 100 16.43 7.70 -3.25
N ASN A 101 15.66 6.79 -3.86
CA ASN A 101 14.67 7.10 -4.90
C ASN A 101 13.23 6.84 -4.47
N LYS A 102 13.02 6.03 -3.41
CA LYS A 102 11.71 5.77 -2.81
C LYS A 102 11.75 6.08 -1.32
N PHE A 103 10.87 6.96 -0.87
CA PHE A 103 10.67 7.28 0.53
C PHE A 103 9.35 6.69 1.02
N VAL A 104 9.39 5.93 2.11
CA VAL A 104 8.20 5.31 2.73
C VAL A 104 7.97 5.94 4.09
N TYR A 105 6.87 6.66 4.22
CA TYR A 105 6.44 7.29 5.47
C TYR A 105 5.38 6.44 6.14
N LYS A 106 5.78 5.72 7.19
CA LYS A 106 4.92 4.82 7.96
C LYS A 106 4.24 5.59 9.09
N MET A 107 2.93 5.69 9.01
CA MET A 107 2.10 6.47 9.92
C MET A 107 1.25 5.54 10.80
N PRO A 108 1.29 5.69 12.13
CA PRO A 108 0.39 5.02 13.05
C PRO A 108 -1.02 5.61 12.98
N PHE A 109 -1.95 5.03 13.72
CA PHE A 109 -3.18 5.72 14.08
C PHE A 109 -2.88 6.84 15.09
N PHE A 110 -3.66 7.91 15.05
CA PHE A 110 -3.55 8.99 16.03
C PHE A 110 -4.48 8.75 17.20
N TYR A 111 -3.97 8.94 18.42
CA TYR A 111 -4.77 8.91 19.64
C TYR A 111 -5.55 10.24 19.75
N ILE A 112 -6.88 10.17 19.66
CA ILE A 112 -7.73 11.36 19.49
C ILE A 112 -8.07 12.04 20.82
N GLU A 113 -8.30 11.25 21.87
CA GLU A 113 -8.66 11.76 23.20
C GLU A 113 -7.46 12.34 23.97
N GLY A 114 -6.25 12.18 23.44
CA GLY A 114 -5.01 12.66 24.06
C GLY A 114 -4.65 11.95 25.37
N PRO A 115 -3.53 12.34 26.00
CA PRO A 115 -3.06 11.72 27.25
C PRO A 115 -4.05 11.88 28.40
N GLU A 116 -4.72 13.03 28.49
CA GLU A 116 -5.69 13.34 29.56
C GLU A 116 -6.94 12.45 29.48
N GLY A 117 -7.45 12.19 28.27
CA GLY A 117 -8.55 11.26 28.05
C GLY A 117 -8.16 9.84 28.50
N ILE A 118 -6.96 9.41 28.13
CA ILE A 118 -6.42 8.08 28.47
C ILE A 118 -6.16 7.93 29.98
N ASP A 119 -5.72 8.97 30.69
CA ASP A 119 -5.53 8.99 32.15
C ASP A 119 -6.82 8.62 32.92
N SER A 120 -7.98 8.96 32.37
CA SER A 120 -9.26 8.67 33.01
C SER A 120 -9.60 7.16 33.02
N ILE A 121 -8.96 6.35 32.17
CA ILE A 121 -9.22 4.91 32.01
C ILE A 121 -8.76 4.11 33.23
N VAL A 122 -7.54 4.39 33.73
CA VAL A 122 -7.01 3.69 34.92
C VAL A 122 -7.92 3.93 36.13
N ASN A 123 -8.33 5.19 36.31
CA ASN A 123 -9.08 5.61 37.48
C ASN A 123 -10.56 5.17 37.47
N ARG A 124 -11.17 5.04 36.28
CA ARG A 124 -12.61 4.76 36.14
C ARG A 124 -12.95 3.33 35.77
N LEU A 125 -12.09 2.65 35.01
CA LEU A 125 -12.39 1.36 34.39
C LEU A 125 -11.52 0.20 34.91
N ALA A 126 -10.68 0.44 35.92
CA ALA A 126 -9.80 -0.55 36.55
C ALA A 126 -8.99 -1.38 35.52
N TYR A 127 -8.49 -0.71 34.48
CA TYR A 127 -7.76 -1.35 33.39
C TYR A 127 -6.29 -1.61 33.75
N ASN A 128 -5.62 -2.53 33.03
CA ASN A 128 -4.20 -2.83 33.26
C ASN A 128 -3.34 -1.54 33.10
N PRO A 129 -2.71 -1.05 34.19
CA PRO A 129 -2.01 0.24 34.19
C PRO A 129 -0.82 0.27 33.23
N VAL A 130 -0.15 -0.86 33.01
CA VAL A 130 1.00 -0.96 32.09
C VAL A 130 0.56 -0.72 30.64
N LYS A 131 -0.61 -1.24 30.24
CA LYS A 131 -1.15 -0.99 28.89
C LYS A 131 -1.55 0.48 28.72
N VAL A 132 -2.19 1.05 29.74
CA VAL A 132 -2.60 2.45 29.69
C VAL A 132 -1.38 3.38 29.63
N GLU A 133 -0.34 3.12 30.42
CA GLU A 133 0.92 3.89 30.38
C GLU A 133 1.55 3.87 28.98
N ARG A 134 1.53 2.73 28.28
CA ARG A 134 2.01 2.62 26.90
C ARG A 134 1.22 3.49 25.94
N TRP A 135 -0.12 3.45 26.01
CA TRP A 135 -0.99 4.31 25.19
C TRP A 135 -0.76 5.80 25.48
N GLN A 136 -0.61 6.18 26.75
CA GLN A 136 -0.32 7.56 27.13
C GLN A 136 1.04 8.03 26.61
N LYS A 137 2.08 7.21 26.80
CA LYS A 137 3.41 7.51 26.27
C LYS A 137 3.36 7.69 24.76
N ARG A 138 2.58 6.86 24.07
CA ARG A 138 2.40 6.96 22.62
C ARG A 138 1.66 8.23 22.21
N SER A 139 0.57 8.57 22.89
CA SER A 139 -0.16 9.81 22.66
C SER A 139 0.71 11.04 22.89
N ARG A 140 1.48 11.08 23.99
CA ARG A 140 2.42 12.17 24.29
C ARG A 140 3.50 12.32 23.21
N GLU A 141 4.10 11.20 22.77
CA GLU A 141 5.08 11.25 21.69
C GLU A 141 4.50 11.82 20.39
N GLN A 142 3.23 11.50 20.05
CA GLN A 142 2.56 12.06 18.88
C GLN A 142 2.36 13.58 19.02
N GLU A 143 1.90 14.05 20.18
CA GLU A 143 1.77 15.47 20.48
C GLU A 143 3.11 16.20 20.39
N ASP A 144 4.15 15.69 21.05
CA ASP A 144 5.50 16.27 21.04
C ASP A 144 6.05 16.41 19.61
N ILE A 145 5.92 15.37 18.78
CA ILE A 145 6.38 15.41 17.37
C ILE A 145 5.66 16.52 16.60
N ILE A 146 4.34 16.67 16.80
CA ILE A 146 3.50 17.62 16.08
C ILE A 146 3.75 19.05 16.56
N GLU A 147 3.74 19.28 17.88
CA GLU A 147 3.93 20.59 18.51
C GLU A 147 5.32 21.16 18.21
N GLU A 148 6.36 20.33 18.34
CA GLU A 148 7.73 20.72 18.04
C GLU A 148 8.07 20.67 16.54
N LYS A 149 7.12 20.21 15.70
CA LYS A 149 7.27 20.04 14.24
C LYS A 149 8.46 19.18 13.83
N GLN A 150 8.80 18.18 14.64
CA GLN A 150 9.97 17.33 14.43
C GLN A 150 9.90 16.62 13.07
N ASP A 151 8.71 16.19 12.68
CA ASP A 151 8.45 15.53 11.41
C ASP A 151 8.67 16.47 10.22
N VAL A 152 8.17 17.70 10.27
CA VAL A 152 8.37 18.72 9.22
C VAL A 152 9.86 18.97 9.02
N TYR A 153 10.63 19.16 10.11
CA TYR A 153 12.08 19.38 10.01
C TYR A 153 12.81 18.17 9.44
N ALA A 154 12.47 16.96 9.89
CA ALA A 154 13.10 15.72 9.44
C ALA A 154 12.82 15.45 7.95
N LEU A 155 11.56 15.54 7.52
CA LEU A 155 11.18 15.34 6.13
C LEU A 155 11.77 16.41 5.22
N THR A 156 11.80 17.68 5.63
CA THR A 156 12.40 18.77 4.84
C THR A 156 13.90 18.55 4.64
N ALA A 157 14.62 18.19 5.70
CA ALA A 157 16.05 17.88 5.62
C ALA A 157 16.32 16.69 4.69
N ALA A 158 15.54 15.62 4.83
CA ALA A 158 15.63 14.43 4.01
C ALA A 158 15.34 14.71 2.54
N PHE A 159 14.24 15.36 2.21
CA PHE A 159 13.83 15.64 0.84
C PHE A 159 14.81 16.57 0.12
N ARG A 160 15.51 17.44 0.87
CA ARG A 160 16.60 18.25 0.33
C ARG A 160 17.86 17.41 0.04
N ALA A 161 18.13 16.39 0.84
CA ALA A 161 19.30 15.53 0.69
C ALA A 161 19.09 14.39 -0.34
N PHE A 162 17.85 13.92 -0.49
CA PHE A 162 17.46 12.84 -1.41
C PHE A 162 17.32 13.36 -2.83
N THR A 163 18.44 13.70 -3.45
CA THR A 163 18.51 14.32 -4.78
C THR A 163 17.95 13.46 -5.93
N ASN A 164 17.82 12.14 -5.73
CA ASN A 164 17.23 11.20 -6.69
C ASN A 164 15.82 10.73 -6.29
N LEU A 165 15.16 11.42 -5.34
CA LEU A 165 13.83 11.04 -4.88
C LEU A 165 12.81 11.09 -6.03
N GLN A 166 12.15 9.96 -6.29
CA GLN A 166 11.14 9.83 -7.33
C GLN A 166 9.77 9.50 -6.74
N GLN A 167 9.73 8.66 -5.70
CA GLN A 167 8.50 8.16 -5.11
C GLN A 167 8.38 8.50 -3.63
N ILE A 168 7.19 8.94 -3.24
CA ILE A 168 6.74 9.01 -1.85
C ILE A 168 5.57 8.03 -1.68
N LEU A 169 5.69 7.16 -0.69
CA LEU A 169 4.64 6.23 -0.26
C LEU A 169 4.24 6.57 1.17
N ILE A 170 2.99 6.95 1.39
CA ILE A 170 2.39 7.04 2.72
C ILE A 170 1.77 5.68 3.01
N LEU A 171 2.16 5.08 4.13
CA LEU A 171 1.73 3.74 4.52
C LEU A 171 1.19 3.78 5.94
N GLN A 172 0.05 3.13 6.17
CA GLN A 172 -0.44 2.87 7.51
C GLN A 172 0.43 1.78 8.16
N THR A 173 0.80 1.98 9.42
CA THR A 173 1.48 0.97 10.24
C THR A 173 0.71 0.85 11.54
N LEU A 174 0.53 -0.36 12.05
CA LEU A 174 0.09 -0.56 13.42
C LEU A 174 1.32 -0.90 14.24
N LEU A 175 1.52 -0.18 15.34
CA LEU A 175 2.44 -0.63 16.38
C LEU A 175 1.71 -1.55 17.35
N ASP A 176 2.45 -2.31 18.14
CA ASP A 176 1.90 -3.24 19.13
C ASP A 176 0.90 -2.54 20.06
N GLU A 177 1.19 -1.29 20.45
CA GLU A 177 0.31 -0.47 21.29
C GLU A 177 -0.98 -0.06 20.57
N ASP A 178 -0.91 0.21 19.27
CA ASP A 178 -2.05 0.59 18.43
C ASP A 178 -2.97 -0.62 18.24
N HIS A 179 -2.39 -1.80 17.99
CA HIS A 179 -3.12 -3.06 17.88
C HIS A 179 -3.84 -3.40 19.18
N ASP A 180 -3.13 -3.25 20.31
CA ASP A 180 -3.71 -3.42 21.64
C ASP A 180 -4.88 -2.43 21.88
N ALA A 181 -4.72 -1.15 21.55
CA ALA A 181 -5.76 -0.13 21.71
C ALA A 181 -7.02 -0.45 20.88
N LEU A 182 -6.84 -0.78 19.60
CA LEU A 182 -7.93 -1.16 18.70
C LEU A 182 -8.67 -2.40 19.19
N LYS A 183 -7.96 -3.42 19.65
CA LYS A 183 -8.56 -4.62 20.25
C LYS A 183 -9.38 -4.27 21.48
N CYS A 184 -8.91 -3.33 22.31
CA CYS A 184 -9.64 -2.88 23.50
C CYS A 184 -10.92 -2.11 23.16
N ILE A 185 -10.85 -1.18 22.21
CA ILE A 185 -12.00 -0.40 21.74
C ILE A 185 -13.11 -1.33 21.20
N ARG A 186 -12.72 -2.37 20.45
CA ARG A 186 -13.66 -3.36 19.92
C ARG A 186 -14.38 -4.16 21.01
N LEU A 187 -13.63 -4.60 22.02
CA LEU A 187 -14.15 -5.49 23.06
C LEU A 187 -14.90 -4.74 24.17
N LYS A 188 -14.56 -3.48 24.44
CA LYS A 188 -15.09 -2.72 25.58
C LYS A 188 -15.62 -1.36 25.15
N ARG A 189 -16.91 -1.28 24.83
CA ARG A 189 -17.56 -0.03 24.41
C ARG A 189 -17.44 1.11 25.44
N GLU A 190 -17.29 0.78 26.72
CA GLU A 190 -17.12 1.74 27.82
C GLU A 190 -15.83 2.56 27.72
N ILE A 191 -14.82 2.07 26.98
CA ILE A 191 -13.53 2.75 26.82
C ILE A 191 -13.57 3.82 25.74
N ILE A 192 -14.52 3.75 24.80
CA ILE A 192 -14.62 4.62 23.62
C ILE A 192 -14.59 6.12 23.99
N PRO A 193 -15.27 6.60 25.05
CA PRO A 193 -15.22 8.03 25.43
C PRO A 193 -13.86 8.51 25.97
N HIS A 194 -12.90 7.62 26.15
CA HIS A 194 -11.61 7.87 26.80
C HIS A 194 -10.41 7.42 25.96
N LEU A 195 -10.63 6.53 25.01
CA LEU A 195 -9.65 6.02 24.08
C LEU A 195 -10.30 5.87 22.72
N ASP A 196 -9.89 6.73 21.80
CA ASP A 196 -10.17 6.59 20.39
C ASP A 196 -8.86 6.72 19.59
N VAL A 197 -8.75 5.91 18.55
CA VAL A 197 -7.60 5.92 17.64
C VAL A 197 -8.11 6.00 16.21
N ALA A 198 -7.68 7.01 15.46
CA ALA A 198 -8.19 7.26 14.12
C ALA A 198 -7.09 7.41 13.08
N TRP A 199 -7.32 6.81 11.92
CA TRP A 199 -6.40 6.88 10.78
C TRP A 199 -6.54 8.16 9.96
N ALA A 200 -7.77 8.64 9.73
CA ALA A 200 -8.00 9.80 8.86
C ALA A 200 -7.22 11.06 9.29
N PRO A 201 -7.16 11.42 10.59
CA PRO A 201 -6.32 12.54 11.06
C PRO A 201 -4.83 12.31 10.85
N ALA A 202 -4.34 11.08 11.09
CA ALA A 202 -2.94 10.71 10.89
C ALA A 202 -2.52 10.82 9.41
N CYS A 203 -3.36 10.32 8.51
CA CYS A 203 -3.14 10.43 7.07
C CYS A 203 -3.15 11.90 6.61
N SER A 204 -4.07 12.71 7.14
CA SER A 204 -4.18 14.14 6.83
C SER A 204 -2.92 14.89 7.27
N HIS A 205 -2.47 14.64 8.50
CA HIS A 205 -1.22 15.19 9.03
C HIS A 205 -0.02 14.81 8.16
N ALA A 206 0.14 13.53 7.82
CA ALA A 206 1.22 13.06 6.97
C ALA A 206 1.22 13.74 5.59
N THR A 207 0.04 13.93 5.01
CA THR A 207 -0.14 14.62 3.72
C THR A 207 0.28 16.08 3.84
N ARG A 208 -0.13 16.78 4.89
CA ARG A 208 0.24 18.18 5.15
C ARG A 208 1.74 18.36 5.37
N THR A 209 2.35 17.52 6.20
CA THR A 209 3.79 17.52 6.47
C THR A 209 4.56 17.24 5.18
N MET A 210 4.12 16.26 4.38
CA MET A 210 4.74 15.96 3.08
C MET A 210 4.65 17.15 2.12
N ILE A 211 3.48 17.79 1.99
CA ILE A 211 3.31 18.99 1.13
C ILE A 211 4.25 20.10 1.57
N THR A 212 4.31 20.37 2.88
CA THR A 212 5.17 21.39 3.48
C THR A 212 6.65 21.09 3.23
N ALA A 213 7.09 19.87 3.53
CA ALA A 213 8.48 19.45 3.32
C ALA A 213 8.88 19.48 1.84
N THR A 214 7.98 19.13 0.93
CA THR A 214 8.22 19.21 -0.52
C THR A 214 8.40 20.67 -0.96
N ASN A 215 7.54 21.57 -0.48
CA ASN A 215 7.66 23.01 -0.74
C ASN A 215 8.98 23.58 -0.26
N ASP A 216 9.37 23.28 0.98
CA ASP A 216 10.55 23.87 1.60
C ASP A 216 11.87 23.27 1.10
N SER A 217 11.84 22.02 0.65
CA SER A 217 13.00 21.33 0.07
C SER A 217 13.17 21.54 -1.43
N LYS A 218 12.11 21.96 -2.14
CA LYS A 218 12.03 21.95 -3.61
C LYS A 218 12.29 20.57 -4.23
N SER A 219 11.93 19.50 -3.51
CA SER A 219 12.05 18.13 -4.00
C SER A 219 11.13 17.88 -5.19
N ASN A 220 11.62 17.14 -6.19
CA ASN A 220 10.99 16.95 -7.50
C ASN A 220 10.47 15.52 -7.74
N PHE A 221 9.93 14.88 -6.70
CA PHE A 221 9.34 13.56 -6.84
C PHE A 221 8.20 13.57 -7.87
N SER A 222 8.01 12.45 -8.57
CA SER A 222 7.03 12.31 -9.66
C SER A 222 5.98 11.22 -9.39
N HIS A 223 6.11 10.48 -8.29
CA HIS A 223 5.22 9.40 -7.90
C HIS A 223 4.73 9.60 -6.46
N LEU A 224 3.41 9.77 -6.28
CA LEU A 224 2.74 9.70 -4.98
C LEU A 224 1.89 8.45 -4.89
N SER A 225 2.02 7.73 -3.78
CA SER A 225 1.24 6.53 -3.50
C SER A 225 0.75 6.47 -2.06
N SER A 226 -0.48 5.99 -1.86
CA SER A 226 -1.02 5.56 -0.56
C SER A 226 -2.12 4.52 -0.79
N TYR A 227 -2.08 3.43 -0.02
CA TYR A 227 -3.07 2.35 -0.09
C TYR A 227 -4.16 2.47 0.98
N PHE A 228 -3.98 3.42 1.89
CA PHE A 228 -4.91 3.74 2.95
C PHE A 228 -5.05 5.26 2.97
N PHE A 229 -5.46 5.86 1.86
CA PHE A 229 -5.60 7.32 1.79
C PHE A 229 -6.92 7.76 2.43
N SER A 230 -6.95 8.97 2.98
CA SER A 230 -8.18 9.54 3.53
C SER A 230 -8.82 10.59 2.63
N THR A 231 -10.15 10.74 2.69
CA THR A 231 -10.91 11.81 2.01
C THR A 231 -10.47 13.19 2.48
N ASP A 232 -10.06 13.29 3.75
CA ASP A 232 -9.58 14.53 4.34
C ASP A 232 -8.20 14.89 3.77
N SER A 233 -7.30 13.92 3.66
CA SER A 233 -6.01 14.06 2.96
C SER A 233 -6.20 14.46 1.51
N ALA A 234 -7.16 13.82 0.82
CA ALA A 234 -7.49 14.15 -0.56
C ALA A 234 -8.04 15.57 -0.70
N THR A 235 -8.82 16.03 0.28
CA THR A 235 -9.30 17.41 0.34
C THR A 235 -8.14 18.38 0.51
N GLU A 236 -7.19 18.09 1.38
CA GLU A 236 -6.00 18.91 1.60
C GLU A 236 -5.15 19.03 0.34
N ILE A 237 -4.79 17.91 -0.29
CA ILE A 237 -3.97 17.92 -1.50
C ILE A 237 -4.71 18.57 -2.69
N SER A 238 -6.04 18.43 -2.76
CA SER A 238 -6.84 19.03 -3.84
C SER A 238 -7.06 20.54 -3.66
N ARG A 239 -7.05 21.04 -2.41
CA ARG A 239 -7.23 22.47 -2.08
C ARG A 239 -5.92 23.21 -1.92
N ALA A 240 -4.82 22.52 -1.61
CA ALA A 240 -3.49 23.07 -1.71
C ALA A 240 -3.41 23.73 -3.09
N PRO A 241 -3.13 25.05 -3.17
CA PRO A 241 -3.12 25.74 -4.45
C PRO A 241 -2.35 24.89 -5.43
N ILE A 242 -2.92 24.62 -6.60
CA ILE A 242 -2.24 23.82 -7.65
C ILE A 242 -0.85 24.43 -7.98
N ARG A 243 -0.60 25.68 -7.56
CA ARG A 243 0.68 26.41 -7.56
C ARG A 243 1.60 26.17 -6.33
N GLN A 244 1.06 25.81 -5.16
CA GLN A 244 1.75 25.43 -3.91
C GLN A 244 1.92 23.90 -3.74
N LEU A 245 1.40 23.09 -4.68
CA LEU A 245 2.03 21.82 -5.04
C LEU A 245 3.17 22.19 -6.01
N PRO A 246 4.37 22.48 -5.49
CA PRO A 246 5.25 23.53 -6.00
C PRO A 246 5.72 23.16 -7.39
N SER A 247 5.26 23.78 -8.48
CA SER A 247 5.70 23.38 -9.84
C SER A 247 5.49 21.88 -10.22
N HIS A 248 4.93 21.03 -9.34
CA HIS A 248 4.91 19.55 -9.44
C HIS A 248 3.59 18.96 -9.96
N ALA A 249 2.48 19.68 -9.96
CA ALA A 249 1.28 19.21 -10.66
C ALA A 249 1.54 18.96 -12.16
N THR A 250 2.54 19.64 -12.74
CA THR A 250 3.03 19.40 -14.11
C THR A 250 4.14 18.34 -14.21
N GLN A 251 4.52 17.69 -13.12
CA GLN A 251 5.61 16.69 -13.07
C GLN A 251 5.15 15.35 -12.50
N LEU A 252 4.04 15.30 -11.77
CA LEU A 252 3.50 14.04 -11.26
C LEU A 252 3.09 13.16 -12.44
N THR A 253 3.83 12.07 -12.62
CA THR A 253 3.59 11.05 -13.65
C THR A 253 2.84 9.87 -13.08
N ARG A 254 2.87 9.65 -11.75
CA ARG A 254 2.18 8.53 -11.09
C ARG A 254 1.41 8.97 -9.86
N LEU A 255 0.13 8.61 -9.81
CA LEU A 255 -0.73 8.80 -8.66
C LEU A 255 -1.47 7.51 -8.36
N ILE A 256 -1.27 6.95 -7.16
CA ILE A 256 -1.92 5.73 -6.70
C ILE A 256 -2.56 5.98 -5.35
N LEU A 257 -3.88 6.06 -5.31
CA LEU A 257 -4.63 6.30 -4.08
C LEU A 257 -5.71 5.22 -3.90
N THR A 258 -5.71 4.54 -2.76
CA THR A 258 -6.82 3.68 -2.34
C THR A 258 -7.41 4.25 -1.06
N PHE A 259 -8.68 4.63 -1.08
CA PHE A 259 -9.37 5.27 0.05
C PHE A 259 -9.83 4.23 1.07
N TYR A 260 -9.58 4.51 2.35
CA TYR A 260 -9.86 3.61 3.48
C TYR A 260 -11.20 3.87 4.18
N GLU A 261 -11.85 5.02 3.97
CA GLU A 261 -13.07 5.37 4.71
C GLU A 261 -14.17 4.31 4.58
N GLU A 262 -14.65 3.86 5.74
CA GLU A 262 -15.76 2.91 5.85
C GLU A 262 -17.12 3.63 5.88
N ASP A 263 -17.20 4.76 6.58
CA ASP A 263 -18.47 5.45 6.85
C ASP A 263 -18.73 6.65 5.93
N ASN A 264 -19.96 6.72 5.40
CA ASN A 264 -20.46 7.81 4.54
C ASN A 264 -19.52 8.13 3.37
N LEU A 265 -18.81 7.11 2.86
CA LEU A 265 -17.82 7.26 1.79
C LEU A 265 -18.42 7.93 0.56
N ALA A 266 -19.63 7.55 0.14
CA ALA A 266 -20.30 8.15 -1.02
C ALA A 266 -20.49 9.67 -0.86
N ASP A 267 -21.05 10.12 0.27
CA ASP A 267 -21.28 11.54 0.54
C ASP A 267 -19.97 12.33 0.61
N ARG A 268 -18.95 11.77 1.28
CA ARG A 268 -17.61 12.36 1.37
C ARG A 268 -16.96 12.50 0.00
N MET A 269 -17.04 11.46 -0.84
CA MET A 269 -16.47 11.47 -2.19
C MET A 269 -17.24 12.40 -3.12
N GLN A 270 -18.56 12.54 -2.95
CA GLN A 270 -19.37 13.50 -3.69
C GLN A 270 -18.96 14.94 -3.37
N LEU A 271 -18.67 15.25 -2.10
CA LEU A 271 -18.16 16.55 -1.67
C LEU A 271 -16.72 16.81 -2.17
N LEU A 272 -15.87 15.77 -2.18
CA LEU A 272 -14.49 15.82 -2.67
C LEU A 272 -14.40 15.94 -4.20
N GLY A 273 -15.41 15.46 -4.94
CA GLY A 273 -15.38 15.35 -6.41
C GLY A 273 -14.97 16.63 -7.15
N PRO A 274 -15.57 17.80 -6.90
CA PRO A 274 -15.19 19.03 -7.60
C PRO A 274 -13.72 19.46 -7.42
N PRO A 275 -13.16 19.59 -6.19
CA PRO A 275 -11.74 19.93 -6.04
C PRO A 275 -10.82 18.83 -6.55
N PHE A 276 -11.15 17.55 -6.35
CA PHE A 276 -10.33 16.42 -6.82
C PHE A 276 -10.25 16.35 -8.35
N ARG A 277 -11.37 16.55 -9.05
CA ARG A 277 -11.38 16.68 -10.52
C ARG A 277 -10.51 17.83 -11.00
N SER A 278 -10.60 18.98 -10.34
CA SER A 278 -9.79 20.16 -10.69
C SER A 278 -8.29 19.88 -10.55
N MET A 279 -7.90 19.16 -9.49
CA MET A 279 -6.54 18.67 -9.32
C MET A 279 -6.15 17.71 -10.45
N LEU A 280 -6.94 16.67 -10.73
CA LEU A 280 -6.64 15.70 -11.78
C LEU A 280 -6.55 16.33 -13.18
N MET A 281 -7.37 17.35 -13.48
CA MET A 281 -7.28 18.11 -14.72
C MET A 281 -5.93 18.84 -14.85
N ALA A 282 -5.35 19.30 -13.74
CA ALA A 282 -4.04 19.95 -13.75
C ALA A 282 -2.87 18.98 -13.95
N LEU A 283 -3.06 17.69 -13.69
CA LEU A 283 -2.05 16.63 -13.84
C LEU A 283 -1.90 16.19 -15.32
N SER A 284 -1.45 17.10 -16.18
CA SER A 284 -1.34 16.85 -17.64
C SER A 284 -0.28 15.80 -18.04
N LYS A 285 0.73 15.56 -17.20
CA LYS A 285 1.81 14.58 -17.45
C LYS A 285 1.55 13.21 -16.84
N LEU A 286 0.34 12.94 -16.38
CA LEU A 286 0.01 11.69 -15.72
C LEU A 286 0.16 10.51 -16.69
N GLU A 287 1.04 9.58 -16.33
CA GLU A 287 1.31 8.34 -17.07
C GLU A 287 0.60 7.15 -16.43
N ASN A 288 0.54 7.11 -15.10
CA ASN A 288 -0.10 6.06 -14.31
C ASN A 288 -1.08 6.67 -13.31
N LEU A 289 -2.34 6.24 -13.37
CA LEU A 289 -3.36 6.66 -12.42
C LEU A 289 -4.04 5.43 -11.83
N HIS A 290 -4.08 5.36 -10.50
CA HIS A 290 -4.92 4.44 -9.76
C HIS A 290 -5.77 5.18 -8.72
N VAL A 291 -7.08 4.92 -8.74
CA VAL A 291 -8.01 5.36 -7.68
C VAL A 291 -8.86 4.18 -7.26
N GLY A 292 -8.71 3.77 -6.00
CA GLY A 292 -9.32 2.59 -5.44
C GLY A 292 -10.15 2.85 -4.19
N PHE A 293 -11.05 1.93 -3.90
CA PHE A 293 -11.81 1.81 -2.67
C PHE A 293 -11.75 0.35 -2.21
N PHE A 294 -11.86 0.11 -0.91
CA PHE A 294 -11.97 -1.26 -0.39
C PHE A 294 -13.36 -1.84 -0.69
N PHE A 295 -14.39 -1.00 -0.67
CA PHE A 295 -15.78 -1.38 -0.93
C PHE A 295 -16.31 -0.74 -2.22
N PRO A 296 -17.18 -1.42 -2.98
CA PRO A 296 -17.75 -0.87 -4.21
C PRO A 296 -18.46 0.47 -3.99
N LEU A 297 -17.84 1.53 -4.48
CA LEU A 297 -18.42 2.88 -4.47
C LEU A 297 -19.51 3.00 -5.52
N ASP A 298 -20.73 3.30 -5.09
CA ASP A 298 -21.90 3.52 -5.95
C ASP A 298 -22.00 4.99 -6.38
N LEU A 299 -20.97 5.47 -7.09
CA LEU A 299 -20.95 6.80 -7.72
C LEU A 299 -20.49 6.68 -9.17
N PRO A 300 -20.97 7.54 -10.07
CA PRO A 300 -20.50 7.54 -11.45
C PRO A 300 -19.05 8.01 -11.51
N PHE A 301 -18.28 7.51 -12.48
CA PHE A 301 -16.89 7.90 -12.73
C PHE A 301 -16.72 9.42 -12.86
N SER A 302 -17.69 10.09 -13.48
CA SER A 302 -17.69 11.54 -13.69
C SER A 302 -17.69 12.36 -12.39
N THR A 303 -17.95 11.73 -11.25
CA THR A 303 -17.85 12.36 -9.92
C THR A 303 -16.40 12.73 -9.59
N LEU A 304 -15.45 11.82 -9.88
CA LEU A 304 -14.03 11.98 -9.52
C LEU A 304 -13.13 12.18 -10.73
N PHE A 305 -13.44 11.55 -11.86
CA PHE A 305 -12.63 11.63 -13.06
C PHE A 305 -13.17 12.73 -13.98
N PRO A 306 -12.32 13.69 -14.37
CA PRO A 306 -12.72 14.69 -15.36
C PRO A 306 -12.89 14.04 -16.75
N ASP A 307 -13.76 14.62 -17.57
CA ASP A 307 -13.91 14.27 -18.98
C ASP A 307 -12.77 14.89 -19.80
N VAL A 308 -11.54 14.42 -19.57
CA VAL A 308 -10.32 14.91 -20.21
C VAL A 308 -9.55 13.75 -20.82
N HIS A 309 -8.88 14.01 -21.95
CA HIS A 309 -7.90 13.09 -22.53
C HIS A 309 -6.50 13.41 -21.98
N TRP A 310 -5.92 12.50 -21.20
CA TRP A 310 -4.52 12.59 -20.79
C TRP A 310 -3.62 11.99 -21.89
N GLU A 311 -2.86 12.85 -22.58
CA GLU A 311 -2.02 12.45 -23.72
C GLU A 311 -0.90 11.45 -23.35
N SER A 312 -0.49 11.48 -22.09
CA SER A 312 0.61 10.66 -21.55
C SER A 312 0.12 9.42 -20.79
N LEU A 313 -1.20 9.24 -20.60
CA LEU A 313 -1.72 8.14 -19.77
C LEU A 313 -1.49 6.79 -20.45
N VAL A 314 -0.64 5.97 -19.81
CA VAL A 314 -0.24 4.64 -20.29
C VAL A 314 -0.88 3.54 -19.45
N VAL A 315 -1.08 3.77 -18.15
CA VAL A 315 -1.74 2.81 -17.26
C VAL A 315 -2.84 3.46 -16.46
N PHE A 316 -4.00 2.79 -16.45
CA PHE A 316 -5.15 3.20 -15.67
C PHE A 316 -5.61 2.04 -14.80
N GLY A 317 -5.88 2.33 -13.54
CA GLY A 317 -6.41 1.37 -12.59
C GLY A 317 -7.55 1.97 -11.79
N VAL A 318 -8.60 1.18 -11.60
CA VAL A 318 -9.66 1.48 -10.65
C VAL A 318 -9.93 0.26 -9.80
N GLN A 319 -10.32 0.51 -8.56
CA GLN A 319 -10.71 -0.55 -7.64
C GLN A 319 -11.96 -0.19 -6.85
N GLY A 320 -12.85 -1.16 -6.63
CA GLY A 320 -13.94 -1.01 -5.68
C GLY A 320 -14.97 -0.01 -6.18
N TRP A 321 -15.57 -0.28 -7.33
CA TRP A 321 -16.58 0.59 -7.92
C TRP A 321 -17.81 -0.20 -8.36
N ARG A 322 -18.99 0.41 -8.25
CA ARG A 322 -20.22 -0.05 -8.90
C ARG A 322 -20.52 0.84 -10.12
N LEU A 323 -20.36 0.28 -11.32
CA LEU A 323 -20.34 1.04 -12.58
C LEU A 323 -21.25 0.45 -13.65
N GLU A 324 -21.65 1.27 -14.59
CA GLU A 324 -22.17 0.80 -15.86
C GLU A 324 -21.03 0.44 -16.84
N ALA A 325 -21.27 -0.53 -17.73
CA ALA A 325 -20.32 -0.89 -18.79
C ALA A 325 -19.93 0.32 -19.64
N LYS A 326 -20.89 1.23 -19.91
CA LYS A 326 -20.67 2.44 -20.72
C LYS A 326 -19.59 3.36 -20.12
N GLU A 327 -19.49 3.45 -18.80
CA GLU A 327 -18.53 4.35 -18.13
C GLU A 327 -17.09 3.88 -18.37
N ILE A 328 -16.87 2.57 -18.29
CA ILE A 328 -15.56 1.93 -18.55
C ILE A 328 -15.21 2.07 -20.05
N ILE A 329 -16.18 1.82 -20.92
CA ILE A 329 -16.02 1.91 -22.38
C ILE A 329 -15.68 3.35 -22.80
N GLU A 330 -16.41 4.34 -22.32
CA GLU A 330 -16.17 5.75 -22.65
C GLU A 330 -14.80 6.22 -22.19
N PHE A 331 -14.41 5.88 -20.95
CA PHE A 331 -13.09 6.21 -20.43
C PHE A 331 -11.95 5.59 -21.27
N THR A 332 -12.05 4.29 -21.54
CA THR A 332 -10.99 3.56 -22.27
C THR A 332 -10.93 3.99 -23.73
N ARG A 333 -12.07 4.17 -24.40
CA ARG A 333 -12.17 4.71 -25.76
C ARG A 333 -11.46 6.06 -25.90
N ARG A 334 -11.57 6.95 -24.91
CA ARG A 334 -10.88 8.25 -24.88
C ARG A 334 -9.36 8.10 -24.90
N HIS A 335 -8.82 7.03 -24.30
CA HIS A 335 -7.38 6.79 -24.15
C HIS A 335 -6.82 5.66 -25.05
N ARG A 336 -7.62 5.16 -26.00
CA ARG A 336 -7.32 4.00 -26.86
C ARG A 336 -5.97 4.01 -27.58
N ASN A 337 -5.44 5.20 -27.88
CA ASN A 337 -4.20 5.36 -28.64
C ASN A 337 -2.94 5.29 -27.77
N LYS A 338 -3.06 5.32 -26.44
CA LYS A 338 -1.92 5.43 -25.52
C LYS A 338 -1.95 4.39 -24.41
N LEU A 339 -3.14 4.05 -23.91
CA LEU A 339 -3.32 3.11 -22.83
C LEU A 339 -2.78 1.73 -23.22
N LYS A 340 -1.84 1.22 -22.42
CA LYS A 340 -1.24 -0.11 -22.56
C LYS A 340 -1.63 -1.03 -21.41
N GLY A 341 -1.85 -0.47 -20.22
CA GLY A 341 -2.27 -1.21 -19.04
C GLY A 341 -3.64 -0.79 -18.53
N LEU A 342 -4.48 -1.77 -18.18
CA LEU A 342 -5.77 -1.52 -17.54
C LEU A 342 -5.97 -2.47 -16.34
N ARG A 343 -6.26 -1.92 -15.16
CA ARG A 343 -6.66 -2.69 -13.96
C ARG A 343 -8.08 -2.35 -13.56
N LEU A 344 -8.95 -3.34 -13.60
CA LEU A 344 -10.32 -3.30 -13.12
C LEU A 344 -10.43 -4.30 -11.97
N ARG A 345 -10.23 -3.83 -10.73
CA ARG A 345 -10.31 -4.70 -9.54
C ARG A 345 -11.58 -4.45 -8.75
N ASN A 346 -12.25 -5.48 -8.23
CA ASN A 346 -13.45 -5.32 -7.42
C ASN A 346 -14.49 -4.39 -8.09
N ILE A 347 -14.65 -4.53 -9.41
CA ILE A 347 -15.61 -3.75 -10.19
C ILE A 347 -16.89 -4.57 -10.28
N VAL A 348 -17.99 -3.95 -9.85
CA VAL A 348 -19.32 -4.53 -9.84
C VAL A 348 -20.14 -3.85 -10.94
N LEU A 349 -20.55 -4.59 -11.96
CA LEU A 349 -21.38 -4.02 -13.03
C LEU A 349 -22.84 -3.88 -12.57
N ARG A 350 -23.41 -2.70 -12.77
CA ARG A 350 -24.83 -2.40 -12.51
C ARG A 350 -25.75 -3.23 -13.40
N GLU A 351 -27.01 -3.36 -12.96
CA GLU A 351 -28.06 -4.00 -13.76
C GLU A 351 -28.17 -3.35 -15.16
N GLY A 352 -28.36 -4.20 -16.18
CA GLY A 352 -28.39 -3.77 -17.58
C GLY A 352 -27.01 -3.64 -18.25
N SER A 353 -25.90 -3.85 -17.52
CA SER A 353 -24.55 -3.91 -18.07
C SER A 353 -24.03 -5.35 -18.14
N ALA A 354 -23.25 -5.67 -19.19
CA ALA A 354 -22.59 -6.97 -19.35
C ALA A 354 -21.07 -6.82 -19.47
N TRP A 355 -20.31 -7.74 -18.88
CA TRP A 355 -18.86 -7.78 -19.03
C TRP A 355 -18.46 -8.04 -20.47
N ARG A 356 -19.23 -8.86 -21.20
CA ARG A 356 -19.06 -9.12 -22.64
C ARG A 356 -18.95 -7.83 -23.46
N ASP A 357 -19.72 -6.80 -23.13
CA ASP A 357 -19.67 -5.51 -23.85
C ASP A 357 -18.34 -4.80 -23.61
N VAL A 358 -17.90 -4.75 -22.35
CA VAL A 358 -16.61 -4.16 -21.96
C VAL A 358 -15.45 -4.92 -22.61
N LEU A 359 -15.44 -6.25 -22.50
CA LEU A 359 -14.38 -7.11 -23.05
C LEU A 359 -14.29 -6.98 -24.57
N THR A 360 -15.44 -6.96 -25.26
CA THR A 360 -15.49 -6.79 -26.71
C THR A 360 -14.94 -5.44 -27.14
N HIS A 361 -15.31 -4.36 -26.43
CA HIS A 361 -14.74 -3.04 -26.68
C HIS A 361 -13.23 -3.03 -26.48
N LEU A 362 -12.73 -3.57 -25.37
CA LEU A 362 -11.29 -3.62 -25.08
C LEU A 362 -10.55 -4.38 -26.19
N ARG A 363 -11.03 -5.56 -26.58
CA ARG A 363 -10.40 -6.39 -27.63
C ARG A 363 -10.41 -5.69 -28.99
N THR A 364 -11.51 -5.04 -29.38
CA THR A 364 -11.67 -4.48 -30.74
C THR A 364 -11.05 -3.09 -30.89
N ASN A 365 -11.18 -2.24 -29.87
CA ASN A 365 -10.81 -0.83 -29.93
C ASN A 365 -9.47 -0.50 -29.24
N MET A 366 -9.00 -1.29 -28.27
CA MET A 366 -7.79 -0.98 -27.49
C MET A 366 -6.55 -1.72 -28.00
N ARG A 367 -6.16 -1.48 -29.26
CA ARG A 367 -5.06 -2.22 -29.94
C ARG A 367 -3.68 -2.16 -29.27
N ARG A 368 -3.44 -1.19 -28.39
CA ARG A 368 -2.17 -1.01 -27.67
C ARG A 368 -2.15 -1.65 -26.28
N LEU A 369 -3.30 -2.15 -25.81
CA LEU A 369 -3.43 -2.81 -24.52
C LEU A 369 -2.58 -4.09 -24.53
N ASN A 370 -1.59 -4.17 -23.65
CA ASN A 370 -0.68 -5.31 -23.52
C ASN A 370 -0.80 -6.01 -22.14
N TRP A 371 -1.46 -5.34 -21.20
CA TRP A 371 -1.73 -5.81 -19.85
C TRP A 371 -3.17 -5.45 -19.45
N LEU A 372 -3.90 -6.44 -18.94
CA LEU A 372 -5.24 -6.31 -18.41
C LEU A 372 -5.34 -7.13 -17.12
N SER A 373 -5.93 -6.55 -16.09
CA SER A 373 -6.26 -7.25 -14.85
C SER A 373 -7.74 -7.06 -14.53
N LEU A 374 -8.46 -8.17 -14.39
CA LEU A 374 -9.89 -8.25 -14.06
C LEU A 374 -10.03 -8.93 -12.68
N GLY A 375 -9.39 -8.37 -11.65
CA GLY A 375 -9.37 -8.99 -10.33
C GLY A 375 -10.70 -8.84 -9.59
N ARG A 376 -11.30 -9.92 -9.06
CA ARG A 376 -12.52 -9.87 -8.24
C ARG A 376 -13.69 -9.08 -8.88
N ILE A 377 -13.81 -9.09 -10.20
CA ILE A 377 -14.95 -8.46 -10.88
C ILE A 377 -16.24 -9.26 -10.66
N SER A 378 -17.38 -8.59 -10.64
CA SER A 378 -18.69 -9.23 -10.43
C SER A 378 -19.83 -8.45 -11.10
N TYR A 379 -21.04 -8.98 -10.99
CA TYR A 379 -22.31 -8.32 -11.28
C TYR A 379 -22.96 -7.85 -9.99
N ALA A 380 -23.72 -6.75 -10.03
CA ALA A 380 -24.40 -6.18 -8.86
C ALA A 380 -25.30 -7.19 -8.14
N VAL A 381 -26.13 -7.91 -8.90
CA VAL A 381 -27.05 -8.93 -8.36
C VAL A 381 -26.29 -10.02 -7.60
N GLU A 382 -25.20 -10.53 -8.18
CA GLU A 382 -24.41 -11.60 -7.58
C GLU A 382 -23.61 -11.10 -6.37
N PHE A 383 -23.02 -9.91 -6.46
CA PHE A 383 -22.31 -9.28 -5.36
C PHE A 383 -23.24 -9.05 -4.15
N ASP A 384 -24.44 -8.50 -4.38
CA ASP A 384 -25.41 -8.24 -3.31
C ASP A 384 -25.91 -9.54 -2.69
N ARG A 385 -26.11 -10.60 -3.51
CA ARG A 385 -26.47 -11.93 -3.03
C ARG A 385 -25.38 -12.54 -2.15
N GLN A 386 -24.11 -12.45 -2.57
CA GLN A 386 -22.97 -12.93 -1.79
C GLN A 386 -22.84 -12.14 -0.48
N GLN A 387 -22.97 -10.81 -0.53
CA GLN A 387 -22.91 -9.95 0.65
C GLN A 387 -24.01 -10.28 1.68
N LEU A 388 -25.23 -10.59 1.22
CA LEU A 388 -26.33 -11.03 2.08
C LEU A 388 -26.07 -12.41 2.70
N THR A 389 -25.33 -13.28 2.02
CA THR A 389 -25.13 -14.68 2.42
C THR A 389 -23.94 -14.85 3.37
N TRP A 390 -22.83 -14.16 3.10
CA TRP A 390 -21.55 -14.32 3.81
C TRP A 390 -21.29 -13.18 4.81
N GLY A 391 -22.18 -12.19 4.86
CA GLY A 391 -21.91 -10.95 5.58
C GLY A 391 -20.80 -10.15 4.89
N PHE A 392 -20.35 -9.09 5.56
CA PHE A 392 -19.30 -8.23 5.05
C PHE A 392 -17.95 -8.71 5.61
N GLU A 393 -17.12 -9.36 4.78
CA GLU A 393 -15.70 -9.53 5.13
C GLU A 393 -15.04 -8.15 5.10
N ARG A 394 -14.68 -7.64 6.29
CA ARG A 394 -14.01 -6.35 6.40
C ARG A 394 -12.53 -6.53 6.08
N PRO A 395 -11.95 -5.80 5.11
CA PRO A 395 -10.51 -5.72 4.99
C PRO A 395 -9.95 -5.10 6.28
N GLY A 396 -9.20 -5.88 7.05
CA GLY A 396 -8.36 -5.39 8.14
C GLY A 396 -8.91 -5.45 9.56
N TRP A 397 -9.99 -6.19 9.85
CA TRP A 397 -10.43 -6.40 11.25
C TRP A 397 -10.39 -7.84 11.75
N ASP A 398 -10.26 -8.84 10.89
CA ASP A 398 -10.07 -10.24 11.32
C ASP A 398 -8.58 -10.57 11.45
N TYR A 399 -8.00 -10.12 12.56
CA TYR A 399 -6.68 -10.58 13.03
C TYR A 399 -6.75 -11.92 13.81
N ASP A 400 -7.93 -12.53 13.95
CA ASP A 400 -8.17 -13.68 14.83
C ASP A 400 -8.71 -14.96 14.10
N SER A 401 -8.61 -15.07 12.77
CA SER A 401 -9.07 -16.26 12.02
C SER A 401 -7.95 -17.26 11.64
N GLU A 402 -6.93 -17.42 12.48
CA GLU A 402 -6.05 -18.59 12.44
C GLU A 402 -6.05 -19.29 13.81
N ASN A 403 -7.20 -19.79 14.25
CA ASN A 403 -7.23 -20.94 15.14
C ASN A 403 -8.57 -21.71 15.07
N GLU A 404 -8.99 -22.11 13.87
CA GLU A 404 -9.93 -23.23 13.75
C GLU A 404 -9.23 -24.37 13.01
N GLY A 405 -8.73 -25.33 13.79
CA GLY A 405 -8.20 -26.57 13.24
C GLY A 405 -7.04 -27.15 14.02
N ASN A 406 -7.28 -27.56 15.27
CA ASN A 406 -6.72 -28.80 15.82
C ASN A 406 -7.51 -29.20 17.07
N ASP A 407 -8.72 -29.71 16.80
CA ASP A 407 -9.38 -30.66 17.68
C ASP A 407 -8.60 -31.98 17.62
N LEU A 408 -7.80 -32.28 18.64
CA LEU A 408 -7.42 -33.64 19.04
C LEU A 408 -7.03 -33.69 20.53
N GLY A 409 -8.01 -34.04 21.38
CA GLY A 409 -7.88 -35.12 22.38
C GLY A 409 -7.37 -34.82 23.80
N SER A 410 -8.26 -35.11 24.77
CA SER A 410 -8.05 -35.70 26.12
C SER A 410 -7.05 -35.02 27.08
N ASP A 411 -7.31 -34.89 28.38
CA ASP A 411 -8.28 -35.49 29.29
C ASP A 411 -8.45 -34.54 30.49
N SER A 412 -9.57 -34.74 31.16
CA SER A 412 -10.01 -34.21 32.44
C SER A 412 -8.96 -34.24 33.56
N GLU A 413 -8.98 -33.22 34.43
CA GLU A 413 -9.42 -33.34 35.84
C GLU A 413 -8.97 -32.13 36.70
N ASP A 414 -9.97 -31.64 37.45
CA ASP A 414 -9.95 -31.12 38.81
C ASP A 414 -9.31 -29.80 39.26
N GLU A 415 -10.17 -29.10 39.98
CA GLU A 415 -9.94 -27.94 40.82
C GLU A 415 -8.95 -28.20 41.95
N SER A 416 -8.17 -27.18 42.31
CA SER A 416 -8.09 -26.76 43.72
C SER A 416 -7.36 -25.43 43.86
N GLU A 417 -7.97 -24.59 44.70
CA GLU A 417 -7.39 -23.45 45.39
C GLU A 417 -6.05 -23.81 46.05
N ASN A 418 -5.13 -22.83 46.12
CA ASN A 418 -4.51 -22.39 47.38
C ASN A 418 -3.60 -21.19 47.13
N GLY A 419 -3.71 -20.22 48.04
CA GLY A 419 -2.88 -19.02 48.08
C GLY A 419 -1.48 -19.26 48.66
N ASP A 420 -0.62 -18.26 48.52
CA ASP A 420 0.08 -17.61 49.64
C ASP A 420 1.19 -16.68 49.10
N GLU A 421 1.07 -15.43 49.54
CA GLU A 421 2.12 -14.51 50.01
C GLU A 421 3.58 -15.03 49.98
N ASN A 422 4.52 -14.21 49.47
CA ASN A 422 5.43 -13.46 50.35
C ASN A 422 6.36 -12.49 49.60
N ASP A 423 6.68 -11.41 50.32
CA ASP A 423 7.58 -10.31 50.05
C ASP A 423 9.06 -10.67 49.83
N GLY A 424 9.80 -9.74 49.20
CA GLY A 424 11.26 -9.84 49.10
C GLY A 424 11.95 -8.60 48.52
N VAL A 425 12.05 -7.55 49.34
CA VAL A 425 12.81 -6.30 49.17
C VAL A 425 14.28 -6.53 48.80
N GLY A 426 14.88 -5.63 47.98
CA GLY A 426 16.32 -5.63 47.71
C GLY A 426 16.86 -4.43 46.91
N SER A 427 17.16 -3.36 47.65
CA SER A 427 17.75 -2.06 47.29
C SER A 427 19.07 -2.06 46.48
N ASP A 428 19.24 -0.98 45.69
CA ASP A 428 20.39 -0.04 45.69
C ASP A 428 21.54 -0.02 44.64
N ILE A 429 21.69 1.21 44.09
CA ILE A 429 22.90 2.00 43.76
C ILE A 429 23.72 1.70 42.47
N GLY A 430 23.48 2.54 41.44
CA GLY A 430 24.37 3.65 41.01
C GLY A 430 25.74 3.36 40.37
N VAL A 431 25.95 3.89 39.16
CA VAL A 431 26.97 4.91 38.76
C VAL A 431 27.34 4.81 37.26
N ASN A 432 27.40 5.98 36.62
CA ASN A 432 27.82 6.31 35.25
C ASN A 432 29.21 5.77 34.83
N SER A 433 29.41 5.41 33.56
CA SER A 433 30.01 6.25 32.51
C SER A 433 30.36 5.46 31.23
N ASP A 434 30.45 6.23 30.15
CA ASP A 434 31.23 6.02 28.92
C ASP A 434 30.59 5.36 27.69
N ASP A 435 30.19 6.29 26.81
CA ASP A 435 30.32 6.25 25.35
C ASP A 435 31.54 5.44 24.87
N GLU A 436 31.31 4.43 24.01
CA GLU A 436 31.94 4.33 22.70
C GLU A 436 31.13 3.40 21.76
N ASP A 437 30.84 3.96 20.58
CA ASP A 437 30.57 3.36 19.28
C ASP A 437 30.35 1.83 19.17
N THR A 438 29.18 1.47 18.61
CA THR A 438 29.19 0.67 17.37
C THR A 438 27.87 0.76 16.61
N VAL A 439 27.97 1.42 15.46
CA VAL A 439 26.99 1.40 14.37
C VAL A 439 26.92 -0.03 13.83
N HIS A 440 26.06 -0.90 14.37
CA HIS A 440 25.53 -2.14 13.77
C HIS A 440 24.84 -3.03 14.83
N ARG A 441 23.68 -2.60 15.35
CA ARG A 441 22.71 -3.52 15.98
C ARG A 441 21.29 -3.02 15.70
N GLN A 442 20.77 -3.32 14.51
CA GLN A 442 19.32 -3.50 14.36
C GLN A 442 18.97 -4.77 15.13
N ARG A 443 18.58 -4.60 16.39
CA ARG A 443 18.00 -5.66 17.21
C ARG A 443 16.69 -6.06 16.54
N ARG A 444 16.58 -7.35 16.26
CA ARG A 444 15.38 -8.02 15.75
C ARG A 444 14.24 -7.79 16.73
N GLU A 445 13.21 -7.10 16.27
CA GLU A 445 11.85 -7.23 16.77
C GLU A 445 11.06 -7.97 15.69
N SER A 446 10.16 -8.81 16.19
CA SER A 446 9.39 -9.86 15.53
C SER A 446 8.93 -9.52 14.12
N SER A 447 8.92 -10.57 13.29
CA SER A 447 8.31 -10.63 11.97
C SER A 447 6.87 -10.10 11.99
N ASP A 448 6.75 -8.80 11.75
CA ASP A 448 5.48 -8.11 11.61
C ASP A 448 4.93 -8.44 10.21
N HIS A 449 4.18 -9.54 10.14
CA HIS A 449 3.51 -10.02 8.94
C HIS A 449 2.35 -9.09 8.60
N GLY A 450 2.66 -7.97 7.94
CA GLY A 450 1.67 -7.18 7.24
C GLY A 450 1.09 -7.97 6.06
N HIS A 451 -0.16 -8.40 6.17
CA HIS A 451 -0.93 -9.01 5.09
C HIS A 451 -1.16 -7.99 3.97
N ASN A 452 -0.33 -8.04 2.92
CA ASN A 452 -0.46 -7.14 1.78
C ASN A 452 -1.00 -7.86 0.54
N GLU A 453 -2.33 -7.88 0.41
CA GLU A 453 -3.02 -8.05 -0.89
C GLU A 453 -3.30 -6.71 -1.59
N HIS A 454 -2.87 -5.59 -0.98
CA HIS A 454 -3.16 -4.22 -1.40
C HIS A 454 -1.98 -3.46 -2.00
N ASP A 455 -0.78 -4.05 -1.96
CA ASP A 455 0.40 -3.51 -2.62
C ASP A 455 0.24 -3.65 -4.13
N GLY A 456 0.58 -2.64 -4.93
CA GLY A 456 0.11 -2.58 -6.31
C GLY A 456 0.82 -1.57 -7.22
N GLU A 457 2.14 -1.63 -7.46
CA GLU A 457 2.77 -0.76 -8.46
C GLU A 457 2.80 -1.40 -9.87
N PHE A 458 2.07 -0.82 -10.84
CA PHE A 458 1.87 -1.40 -12.18
C PHE A 458 3.13 -2.04 -12.80
N PRO A 459 3.01 -3.20 -13.48
CA PRO A 459 4.17 -3.89 -14.02
C PRO A 459 4.95 -3.00 -15.01
N PRO A 460 6.29 -3.07 -15.03
CA PRO A 460 7.11 -2.24 -15.91
C PRO A 460 6.78 -2.53 -17.38
N ILE A 461 6.23 -1.53 -18.08
CA ILE A 461 5.90 -1.64 -19.49
C ILE A 461 7.20 -1.61 -20.31
N SER A 462 7.61 -2.75 -20.84
CA SER A 462 8.73 -2.79 -21.79
C SER A 462 8.39 -2.04 -23.09
N SER A 463 9.36 -1.32 -23.67
CA SER A 463 9.32 -0.88 -25.07
C SER A 463 9.06 -2.07 -26.00
N PRO A 464 8.41 -1.90 -27.16
CA PRO A 464 8.00 -3.02 -28.00
C PRO A 464 9.26 -3.78 -28.45
N ARG A 465 9.49 -4.96 -27.87
CA ARG A 465 10.31 -5.97 -28.54
C ARG A 465 9.50 -6.39 -29.75
N SER A 466 10.06 -6.24 -30.94
CA SER A 466 9.64 -6.97 -32.13
C SER A 466 9.84 -8.45 -31.84
N ALA A 467 8.89 -9.05 -31.14
CA ALA A 467 8.84 -10.47 -30.92
C ALA A 467 8.13 -11.06 -32.14
N THR A 468 8.91 -11.67 -33.00
CA THR A 468 8.43 -12.54 -34.06
C THR A 468 7.82 -13.77 -33.37
N PHE A 469 6.51 -13.74 -33.12
CA PHE A 469 5.81 -14.89 -32.59
C PHE A 469 5.31 -15.75 -33.75
N SER A 470 5.68 -17.02 -33.72
CA SER A 470 5.17 -18.05 -34.62
C SER A 470 3.66 -18.18 -34.42
N ALA A 471 2.91 -17.95 -35.51
CA ALA A 471 1.49 -18.27 -35.59
C ALA A 471 1.30 -19.79 -35.49
N GLY A 472 1.25 -20.31 -34.28
CA GLY A 472 0.60 -21.60 -34.01
C GLY A 472 -0.90 -21.42 -34.23
N ILE A 473 -1.54 -22.42 -34.81
CA ILE A 473 -2.97 -22.44 -35.16
C ILE A 473 -3.78 -21.97 -33.95
N ALA A 474 -4.32 -20.76 -34.02
CA ALA A 474 -5.27 -20.28 -33.04
C ALA A 474 -6.50 -21.19 -33.13
N ASP A 475 -6.88 -21.78 -32.00
CA ASP A 475 -8.12 -22.52 -31.90
C ASP A 475 -9.27 -21.57 -32.25
N VAL A 476 -9.90 -21.80 -33.40
CA VAL A 476 -10.85 -20.85 -34.02
C VAL A 476 -12.05 -20.59 -33.10
N ASP A 477 -12.36 -21.55 -32.22
CA ASP A 477 -13.46 -21.47 -31.26
C ASP A 477 -13.15 -20.51 -30.10
N MET A 478 -11.88 -20.46 -29.66
CA MET A 478 -11.45 -19.61 -28.55
C MET A 478 -11.46 -18.12 -28.90
N ASP A 479 -11.45 -17.76 -30.19
CA ASP A 479 -11.39 -16.36 -30.64
C ASP A 479 -12.78 -15.72 -30.87
N SER A 480 -13.85 -16.52 -30.73
CA SER A 480 -15.24 -16.07 -30.81
C SER A 480 -15.65 -15.23 -29.60
N ILE A 481 -16.74 -14.46 -29.71
CA ILE A 481 -17.30 -13.71 -28.57
C ILE A 481 -18.19 -14.64 -27.71
N GLU A 482 -18.70 -15.71 -28.31
CA GLU A 482 -19.47 -16.76 -27.67
C GLU A 482 -18.63 -17.54 -26.63
N SER A 483 -17.33 -17.70 -26.86
CA SER A 483 -16.39 -18.35 -25.93
C SER A 483 -16.22 -17.63 -24.59
N LEU A 484 -16.67 -16.38 -24.48
CA LEU A 484 -16.65 -15.64 -23.21
C LEU A 484 -17.59 -16.27 -22.18
N HIS A 485 -18.63 -16.98 -22.63
CA HIS A 485 -19.66 -17.59 -21.77
C HIS A 485 -20.13 -16.64 -20.67
N ASP A 486 -20.35 -15.37 -21.03
CA ASP A 486 -20.76 -14.35 -20.07
C ASP A 486 -22.23 -14.56 -19.69
N GLU A 487 -22.43 -15.12 -18.50
CA GLU A 487 -23.73 -15.32 -17.89
C GLU A 487 -24.04 -14.05 -17.10
N ILE A 488 -24.89 -13.19 -17.66
CA ILE A 488 -25.30 -11.95 -17.01
C ILE A 488 -25.87 -12.28 -15.64
N ASN A 489 -25.38 -11.60 -14.59
CA ASN A 489 -25.72 -11.84 -13.19
C ASN A 489 -25.25 -13.20 -12.63
N GLY A 490 -24.44 -13.96 -13.36
CA GLY A 490 -23.82 -15.20 -12.90
C GLY A 490 -22.49 -14.96 -12.16
N GLU A 491 -22.00 -16.01 -11.51
CA GLU A 491 -20.72 -16.01 -10.82
C GLU A 491 -19.54 -15.95 -11.82
N ILE A 492 -18.50 -15.21 -11.48
CA ILE A 492 -17.29 -15.06 -12.31
C ILE A 492 -16.08 -15.65 -11.58
N SER A 493 -15.82 -16.94 -11.84
CA SER A 493 -14.68 -17.65 -11.27
C SER A 493 -13.33 -17.06 -11.68
N ASN A 494 -12.28 -17.33 -10.90
CA ASN A 494 -10.93 -16.84 -11.22
C ASN A 494 -10.42 -17.36 -12.58
N SER A 495 -10.68 -18.63 -12.91
CA SER A 495 -10.32 -19.22 -14.21
C SER A 495 -11.00 -18.50 -15.37
N LYS A 496 -12.29 -18.17 -15.23
CA LYS A 496 -13.05 -17.39 -16.22
C LYS A 496 -12.46 -15.99 -16.40
N ARG A 497 -12.11 -15.30 -15.31
CA ARG A 497 -11.44 -13.98 -15.35
C ARG A 497 -10.10 -14.04 -16.08
N LYS A 498 -9.28 -15.06 -15.82
CA LYS A 498 -7.99 -15.25 -16.50
C LYS A 498 -8.14 -15.57 -17.98
N MET A 499 -9.13 -16.38 -18.34
CA MET A 499 -9.46 -16.63 -19.74
C MET A 499 -9.89 -15.34 -20.46
N TRP A 500 -10.74 -14.51 -19.84
CA TRP A 500 -11.12 -13.20 -20.39
C TRP A 500 -9.94 -12.24 -20.55
N GLU A 501 -9.02 -12.17 -19.58
CA GLU A 501 -7.80 -11.36 -19.69
C GLU A 501 -6.98 -11.76 -20.93
N LEU A 502 -6.76 -13.06 -21.15
CA LEU A 502 -6.02 -13.59 -22.29
C LEU A 502 -6.74 -13.36 -23.62
N TRP A 503 -8.06 -13.58 -23.64
CA TRP A 503 -8.91 -13.35 -24.81
C TRP A 503 -8.87 -11.90 -25.28
N VAL A 504 -8.97 -10.92 -24.37
CA VAL A 504 -8.87 -9.50 -24.73
C VAL A 504 -7.49 -9.17 -25.32
N LEU A 505 -6.43 -9.72 -24.72
CA LEU A 505 -5.05 -9.46 -25.14
C LEU A 505 -4.62 -10.27 -26.37
N ARG A 506 -5.48 -11.15 -26.90
CA ARG A 506 -5.18 -12.04 -28.03
C ARG A 506 -3.97 -12.93 -27.75
N LYS A 507 -3.83 -13.36 -26.50
CA LYS A 507 -2.79 -14.30 -26.07
C LYS A 507 -3.40 -15.69 -26.01
N THR A 508 -2.72 -16.67 -26.60
CA THR A 508 -3.08 -18.08 -26.42
C THR A 508 -2.75 -18.51 -25.00
N THR A 509 -3.61 -19.31 -24.38
CA THR A 509 -3.30 -20.01 -23.13
C THR A 509 -2.06 -20.89 -23.33
N PRO A 510 -1.03 -20.82 -22.46
CA PRO A 510 -0.01 -21.86 -22.45
C PRO A 510 -0.71 -23.18 -22.09
N TYR A 511 -0.54 -24.18 -22.95
CA TYR A 511 -1.01 -25.55 -22.73
C TYR A 511 -0.31 -26.21 -21.56
#